data_AF-A0A660TF53-F1
#
_entry.id   AF-A0A660TF53-F1
#
_cell.length_a   1.000
_cell.length_b   1.000
_cell.length_c   1.000
_cell.angle_alpha   90.00
_cell.angle_beta   90.00
_cell.angle_gamma   90.00
#
_symmetry.space_group_name_H-M   'P 1'
#
loop_
_entity.id
_entity.type
_entity.pdbx_description
1 polymer ?
#
loop_
_entity_poly.entity_id
_entity_poly.type
_entity_poly.pdbx_seq_one_letter_code
_entity_poly.pdbx_strand_id
1 'polypeptide(L)'
;MTTVLNKQSTKDSVYDGLERALEDYKVAALTKKEGKVLFDFITDVKKIEQNYTPTVLSPKKFFFPQEEVILEYTFDGKVSAKTNPEKIVLFGVRPCDISGIKILDEAFSESHGDPNYLSKRENSVIIGIDCKSLCDEDAFCYKVNSQNPESGF
;
A
#
# COMPACT_ATOMS: atom_id res chain seq x y z
N MET A 1 10.36 28.39 3.28
CA MET A 1 10.39 27.88 4.66
C MET A 1 9.31 26.82 4.78
N THR A 2 9.68 25.55 4.71
CA THR A 2 8.73 24.44 4.84
C THR A 2 8.44 24.25 6.31
N THR A 3 7.24 24.62 6.75
CA THR A 3 6.78 24.39 8.11
C THR A 3 6.66 22.88 8.31
N VAL A 4 7.65 22.27 8.94
CA VAL A 4 7.55 20.89 9.43
C VAL A 4 6.51 20.92 10.54
N LEU A 5 5.31 20.41 10.24
CA LEU A 5 4.26 20.20 11.22
C LEU A 5 4.72 19.08 12.17
N ASN A 6 5.32 19.46 13.30
CA ASN A 6 5.58 18.54 14.42
C ASN A 6 4.25 18.22 15.13
N LYS A 7 3.40 17.43 14.47
CA LYS A 7 2.26 16.77 15.11
C LYS A 7 2.71 15.38 15.53
N GLN A 8 3.03 15.23 16.81
CA GLN A 8 3.25 13.91 17.40
C GLN A 8 1.87 13.28 17.66
N SER A 9 1.51 12.30 16.82
CA SER A 9 0.25 11.57 16.94
C SER A 9 0.43 10.39 17.89
N THR A 10 -0.54 10.14 18.76
CA THR A 10 -0.58 8.92 19.57
C THR A 10 -1.12 7.75 18.73
N LYS A 11 -0.88 6.51 19.17
CA LYS A 11 -1.47 5.32 18.53
C LYS A 11 -2.99 5.47 18.41
N ASP A 12 -3.64 5.90 19.49
CA ASP A 12 -5.10 6.07 19.52
C ASP A 12 -5.55 7.11 18.50
N SER A 13 -4.89 8.26 18.40
CA SER A 13 -5.24 9.30 17.42
C SER A 13 -5.10 8.85 15.96
N VAL A 14 -4.17 7.92 15.67
CA VAL A 14 -4.01 7.32 14.35
C VAL A 14 -5.18 6.36 14.09
N TYR A 15 -5.54 5.54 15.07
CA TYR A 15 -6.67 4.62 14.95
C TYR A 15 -7.99 5.37 14.78
N ASP A 16 -8.22 6.47 15.51
CA ASP A 16 -9.36 7.37 15.34
C ASP A 16 -9.39 8.00 13.93
N GLY A 17 -8.21 8.25 13.35
CA GLY A 17 -8.07 8.69 11.96
C GLY A 17 -8.48 7.61 10.96
N LEU A 18 -8.06 6.36 11.20
CA LEU A 18 -8.43 5.22 10.37
C LEU A 18 -9.92 4.88 10.48
N GLU A 19 -10.52 4.99 11.67
CA GLU A 19 -11.96 4.80 11.87
C GLU A 19 -12.76 5.78 11.03
N ARG A 20 -12.39 7.06 11.03
CA ARG A 20 -13.01 8.07 10.16
C ARG A 20 -12.76 7.80 8.68
N ALA A 21 -11.56 7.32 8.33
CA ALA A 21 -11.23 6.99 6.94
C ALA A 21 -12.12 5.86 6.38
N LEU A 22 -12.61 4.94 7.21
CA LEU A 22 -13.52 3.87 6.77
C LEU A 22 -14.85 4.38 6.19
N GLU A 23 -15.25 5.63 6.46
CA GLU A 23 -16.46 6.24 5.92
C GLU A 23 -16.35 6.53 4.41
N ASP A 24 -15.15 6.94 3.96
CA ASP A 24 -14.91 7.44 2.60
C ASP A 24 -13.89 6.61 1.80
N TYR A 25 -13.12 5.76 2.47
CA TYR A 25 -12.02 4.99 1.89
C TYR A 25 -12.13 3.51 2.28
N LYS A 26 -11.69 2.64 1.37
CA LYS A 26 -11.36 1.26 1.75
C LYS A 26 -10.04 1.24 2.48
N VAL A 27 -10.06 0.88 3.75
CA VAL A 27 -8.83 0.75 4.54
C VAL A 27 -8.32 -0.68 4.45
N ALA A 28 -7.07 -0.83 4.02
CA ALA A 28 -6.34 -2.08 4.02
C ALA A 28 -5.27 -2.05 5.10
N ALA A 29 -5.18 -3.11 5.89
CA ALA A 29 -4.16 -3.26 6.93
C ALA A 29 -3.81 -4.74 7.12
N LEU A 30 -2.78 -5.00 7.89
CA LEU A 30 -2.41 -6.36 8.26
C LEU A 30 -3.46 -6.94 9.20
N THR A 31 -3.97 -8.11 8.86
CA THR A 31 -4.96 -8.86 9.64
C THR A 31 -4.54 -10.30 9.77
N LYS A 32 -5.01 -10.96 10.83
CA LYS A 32 -4.78 -12.40 11.02
C LYS A 32 -5.92 -13.20 10.39
N LYS A 33 -5.60 -14.04 9.41
CA LYS A 33 -6.53 -14.94 8.72
C LYS A 33 -5.92 -16.33 8.63
N GLU A 34 -6.63 -17.33 9.14
CA GLU A 34 -6.19 -18.74 9.10
C GLU A 34 -4.75 -18.96 9.63
N GLY A 35 -4.39 -18.23 10.69
CA GLY A 35 -3.06 -18.32 11.31
C GLY A 35 -1.95 -17.57 10.58
N LYS A 36 -2.22 -16.94 9.43
CA LYS A 36 -1.28 -16.09 8.68
C LYS A 36 -1.63 -14.61 8.85
N VAL A 37 -0.64 -13.74 8.80
CA VAL A 37 -0.85 -12.28 8.85
C VAL A 37 -0.67 -11.70 7.45
N LEU A 38 -1.73 -11.17 6.87
CA LEU A 38 -1.73 -10.67 5.49
C LEU A 38 -2.48 -9.35 5.40
N PHE A 39 -2.11 -8.51 4.45
CA PHE A 39 -2.89 -7.31 4.18
C PHE A 39 -4.27 -7.70 3.65
N ASP A 40 -5.32 -7.20 4.28
CA ASP A 40 -6.70 -7.35 3.84
C ASP A 40 -7.48 -6.06 4.10
N PHE A 41 -8.62 -5.90 3.44
CA PHE A 41 -9.52 -4.81 3.75
C PHE A 41 -10.15 -5.03 5.13
N ILE A 42 -10.17 -3.97 5.94
CA ILE A 42 -10.74 -4.00 7.29
C ILE A 42 -12.03 -3.21 7.34
N THR A 43 -12.92 -3.63 8.22
CA THR A 43 -14.13 -2.89 8.61
C THR A 43 -14.09 -2.44 10.07
N ASP A 44 -13.05 -2.82 10.80
CA ASP A 44 -12.84 -2.53 12.22
C ASP A 44 -11.34 -2.42 12.47
N VAL A 45 -10.89 -1.27 12.96
CA VAL A 45 -9.48 -0.99 13.26
C VAL A 45 -8.91 -1.90 14.35
N LYS A 46 -9.77 -2.52 15.16
CA LYS A 46 -9.35 -3.50 16.18
C LYS A 46 -8.82 -4.80 15.59
N LYS A 47 -9.05 -5.05 14.29
CA LYS A 47 -8.51 -6.21 13.56
C LYS A 47 -7.07 -6.02 13.08
N ILE A 48 -6.51 -4.81 13.23
CA ILE A 48 -5.16 -4.50 12.78
C ILE A 48 -4.15 -5.25 13.65
N GLU A 49 -3.34 -6.09 13.01
CA GLU A 49 -2.20 -6.76 13.60
C GLU A 49 -0.91 -5.99 13.30
N GLN A 50 -0.14 -5.65 14.34
CA GLN A 50 1.12 -4.92 14.20
C GLN A 50 2.35 -5.79 14.49
N ASN A 51 2.16 -6.87 15.26
CA ASN A 51 3.22 -7.75 15.70
C ASN A 51 3.16 -9.04 14.88
N TYR A 52 3.92 -9.06 13.79
CA TYR A 52 3.96 -10.19 12.88
C TYR A 52 5.34 -10.31 12.26
N THR A 53 5.70 -11.53 11.89
CA THR A 53 6.76 -11.78 10.92
C THR A 53 6.14 -11.63 9.53
N PRO A 54 6.73 -10.85 8.61
CA PRO A 54 6.22 -10.65 7.26
C PRO A 54 5.87 -11.97 6.58
N THR A 55 4.68 -12.00 5.98
CA THR A 55 4.29 -13.13 5.14
C THR A 55 4.75 -12.91 3.70
N VAL A 56 4.63 -13.95 2.89
CA VAL A 56 5.05 -13.95 1.47
C VAL A 56 4.34 -12.86 0.63
N LEU A 57 3.20 -12.34 1.08
CA LEU A 57 2.37 -11.43 0.28
C LEU A 57 2.54 -9.97 0.68
N SER A 58 3.28 -9.25 -0.17
CA SER A 58 3.43 -7.79 -0.15
C SER A 58 2.10 -7.06 -0.44
N PRO A 59 1.92 -5.80 0.03
CA PRO A 59 0.78 -4.95 -0.31
C PRO A 59 0.70 -4.57 -1.79
N LYS A 60 1.67 -4.93 -2.65
CA LYS A 60 1.60 -4.65 -4.09
C LYS A 60 0.28 -5.07 -4.76
N LYS A 61 -0.41 -6.09 -4.22
CA LYS A 61 -1.67 -6.61 -4.76
C LYS A 61 -2.80 -5.58 -4.86
N PHE A 62 -2.73 -4.48 -4.10
CA PHE A 62 -3.74 -3.41 -4.19
C PHE A 62 -3.52 -2.49 -5.40
N PHE A 63 -2.32 -2.50 -5.97
CA PHE A 63 -1.98 -1.74 -7.18
C PHE A 63 -1.91 -2.64 -8.41
N PHE A 64 -1.46 -3.87 -8.21
CA PHE A 64 -1.30 -4.89 -9.24
C PHE A 64 -1.91 -6.23 -8.78
N PRO A 65 -3.25 -6.37 -8.88
CA PRO A 65 -3.97 -7.59 -8.50
C PRO A 65 -3.58 -8.78 -9.39
N GLN A 66 -3.90 -10.00 -8.92
CA GLN A 66 -3.61 -11.23 -9.66
C GLN A 66 -4.39 -11.31 -10.98
N GLU A 67 -5.62 -10.77 -10.99
CA GLU A 67 -6.49 -10.74 -12.16
C GLU A 67 -7.19 -9.37 -12.21
N GLU A 68 -7.19 -8.74 -13.38
CA GLU A 68 -7.99 -7.55 -13.66
C GLU A 68 -8.28 -7.42 -15.16
N VAL A 69 -9.35 -6.69 -15.50
CA VAL A 69 -9.64 -6.32 -16.88
C VAL A 69 -8.77 -5.12 -17.23
N ILE A 70 -7.80 -5.31 -18.13
CA ILE A 70 -6.86 -4.24 -18.49
C ILE A 70 -7.36 -3.32 -19.61
N LEU A 71 -8.26 -3.82 -20.47
CA LEU A 71 -8.81 -3.09 -21.60
C LEU A 71 -10.22 -3.58 -21.97
N GLU A 72 -10.98 -2.71 -22.59
CA GLU A 72 -12.26 -2.99 -23.25
C GLU A 72 -12.17 -2.59 -24.71
N TYR A 73 -12.90 -3.30 -25.57
CA TYR A 73 -12.98 -2.99 -27.00
C TYR A 73 -14.40 -3.13 -27.54
N THR A 74 -14.67 -2.44 -28.63
CA THR A 74 -15.95 -2.46 -29.34
C THR A 74 -15.78 -3.00 -30.76
N PHE A 75 -16.87 -3.49 -31.37
CA PHE A 75 -16.83 -4.07 -32.73
C PHE A 75 -16.47 -3.05 -33.82
N ASP A 76 -16.63 -1.75 -33.58
CA ASP A 76 -16.16 -0.66 -34.46
C ASP A 76 -14.65 -0.36 -34.28
N GLY A 77 -13.93 -1.17 -33.49
CA GLY A 77 -12.47 -1.13 -33.39
C GLY A 77 -11.91 -0.14 -32.36
N LYS A 78 -12.75 0.46 -31.50
CA LYS A 78 -12.24 1.30 -30.41
C LYS A 78 -11.73 0.42 -29.28
N VAL A 79 -10.60 0.82 -28.70
CA VAL A 79 -9.97 0.18 -27.54
C VAL A 79 -9.72 1.23 -26.48
N SER A 80 -10.04 0.92 -25.24
CA SER A 80 -9.78 1.80 -24.09
C SER A 80 -9.32 0.98 -22.89
N ALA A 81 -8.43 1.56 -22.09
CA ALA A 81 -8.07 0.97 -20.79
C ALA A 81 -9.29 0.93 -19.86
N LYS A 82 -9.41 -0.11 -19.05
CA LYS A 82 -10.52 -0.28 -18.11
C LYS A 82 -10.07 0.05 -16.68
N THR A 83 -10.06 1.34 -16.36
CA THR A 83 -9.74 1.79 -15.02
C THR A 83 -11.00 1.96 -14.17
N ASN A 84 -10.99 1.40 -12.95
CA ASN A 84 -12.03 1.64 -11.94
C ASN A 84 -11.38 1.67 -10.54
N PRO A 85 -10.52 2.67 -10.26
CA PRO A 85 -9.79 2.71 -9.01
C PRO A 85 -10.71 3.03 -7.83
N GLU A 86 -10.49 2.34 -6.71
CA GLU A 86 -11.13 2.66 -5.44
C GLU A 86 -10.22 3.57 -4.62
N LYS A 87 -10.81 4.43 -3.79
CA LYS A 87 -10.04 5.21 -2.81
C LYS A 87 -9.57 4.29 -1.69
N ILE A 88 -8.26 4.05 -1.59
CA ILE A 88 -7.69 3.10 -0.64
C ILE A 88 -6.74 3.79 0.32
N VAL A 89 -6.82 3.44 1.61
CA VAL A 89 -5.78 3.74 2.59
C VAL A 89 -5.08 2.44 2.97
N LEU A 90 -3.78 2.33 2.69
CA LEU A 90 -2.95 1.21 3.14
C LEU A 90 -2.23 1.60 4.42
N PHE A 91 -2.57 0.96 5.53
CA PHE A 91 -1.98 1.22 6.83
C PHE A 91 -1.01 0.11 7.26
N GLY A 92 0.13 0.51 7.84
CA GLY A 92 1.10 -0.42 8.40
C GLY A 92 2.11 -0.95 7.39
N VAL A 93 2.31 -0.23 6.29
CA VAL A 93 3.27 -0.62 5.24
C VAL A 93 4.70 -0.46 5.76
N ARG A 94 5.55 -1.46 5.56
CA ARG A 94 6.95 -1.41 6.00
C ARG A 94 7.81 -0.60 5.03
N PRO A 95 8.92 0.01 5.48
CA PRO A 95 9.85 0.73 4.60
C PRO A 95 10.31 -0.05 3.36
N CYS A 96 10.54 -1.36 3.52
CA CYS A 96 10.96 -2.22 2.43
C CYS A 96 9.86 -2.42 1.38
N ASP A 97 8.60 -2.53 1.80
CA ASP A 97 7.45 -2.56 0.89
C ASP A 97 7.26 -1.20 0.20
N ILE A 98 7.42 -0.08 0.91
CA ILE A 98 7.38 1.28 0.31
C ILE A 98 8.45 1.42 -0.78
N SER A 99 9.67 0.96 -0.48
CA SER A 99 10.77 0.94 -1.46
C SER A 99 10.43 0.06 -2.67
N GLY A 100 9.81 -1.10 -2.44
CA GLY A 100 9.31 -1.97 -3.50
C GLY A 100 8.22 -1.31 -4.36
N ILE A 101 7.29 -0.60 -3.73
CA ILE A 101 6.24 0.17 -4.42
C ILE A 101 6.87 1.28 -5.27
N LYS A 102 7.90 1.97 -4.78
CA LYS A 102 8.63 2.97 -5.57
C LYS A 102 9.22 2.37 -6.85
N ILE A 103 9.79 1.16 -6.78
CA ILE A 103 10.31 0.47 -7.97
C ILE A 103 9.18 0.14 -8.95
N LEU A 104 8.00 -0.22 -8.45
CA LEU A 104 6.81 -0.42 -9.29
C LEU A 104 6.36 0.92 -9.90
N ASP A 105 6.36 2.01 -9.13
CA ASP A 105 6.02 3.35 -9.63
C ASP A 105 6.93 3.74 -10.80
N GLU A 106 8.25 3.50 -10.70
CA GLU A 106 9.20 3.71 -11.80
C GLU A 106 8.84 2.83 -13.00
N ALA A 107 8.72 1.52 -12.82
CA ALA A 107 8.46 0.57 -13.90
C ALA A 107 7.13 0.83 -14.65
N PHE A 108 6.07 1.22 -13.93
CA PHE A 108 4.74 1.41 -14.48
C PHE A 108 4.43 2.86 -14.87
N SER A 109 5.33 3.82 -14.62
CA SER A 109 5.19 5.21 -15.08
C SER A 109 6.05 5.56 -16.30
N GLU A 110 6.98 4.70 -16.69
CA GLU A 110 7.88 4.93 -17.82
C GLU A 110 7.18 5.02 -19.18
N SER A 111 7.57 6.01 -19.99
CA SER A 111 7.17 6.27 -21.40
C SER A 111 5.67 6.39 -21.68
N HIS A 112 4.92 5.30 -21.52
CA HIS A 112 3.49 5.12 -21.70
C HIS A 112 2.97 4.37 -20.48
N GLY A 113 2.93 5.05 -19.33
CA GLY A 113 2.63 4.43 -18.06
C GLY A 113 1.31 3.65 -18.07
N ASP A 114 1.27 2.58 -17.27
CA ASP A 114 0.12 1.68 -17.22
C ASP A 114 -1.09 2.38 -16.56
N PRO A 115 -2.19 2.60 -17.29
CA PRO A 115 -3.32 3.34 -16.77
C PRO A 115 -4.02 2.62 -15.59
N ASN A 116 -3.99 1.28 -15.54
CA ASN A 116 -4.60 0.50 -14.47
C ASN A 116 -3.79 0.59 -13.18
N TYR A 117 -2.46 0.57 -13.27
CA TYR A 117 -1.58 0.76 -12.12
C TYR A 117 -1.65 2.21 -11.62
N LEU A 118 -1.41 3.17 -12.52
CA LEU A 118 -1.30 4.60 -12.18
C LEU A 118 -2.60 5.12 -11.55
N SER A 119 -3.76 4.76 -12.12
CA SER A 119 -5.05 5.18 -11.56
C SER A 119 -5.29 4.63 -10.14
N LYS A 120 -4.87 3.40 -9.83
CA LYS A 120 -4.96 2.85 -8.47
C LYS A 120 -3.98 3.55 -7.52
N ARG A 121 -2.76 3.84 -7.98
CA ARG A 121 -1.78 4.59 -7.16
C ARG A 121 -2.25 6.00 -6.85
N GLU A 122 -2.70 6.77 -7.83
CA GLU A 122 -3.22 8.13 -7.64
C GLU A 122 -4.39 8.19 -6.65
N ASN A 123 -5.17 7.10 -6.51
CA ASN A 123 -6.30 6.99 -5.60
C ASN A 123 -5.95 6.30 -4.27
N SER A 124 -4.68 6.20 -3.92
CA SER A 124 -4.23 5.53 -2.70
C SER A 124 -3.39 6.41 -1.78
N VAL A 125 -3.57 6.22 -0.48
CA VAL A 125 -2.75 6.80 0.58
C VAL A 125 -2.02 5.67 1.29
N ILE A 126 -0.69 5.79 1.40
CA ILE A 126 0.14 4.81 2.12
C ILE A 126 0.58 5.43 3.45
N ILE A 127 0.29 4.73 4.55
CA ILE A 127 0.73 5.10 5.90
C ILE A 127 1.72 4.03 6.38
N GLY A 128 2.99 4.42 6.41
CA GLY A 128 4.09 3.53 6.79
C GLY A 128 4.30 3.40 8.30
N ILE A 129 4.88 2.27 8.74
CA ILE A 129 5.34 2.06 10.12
C ILE A 129 6.78 1.52 10.10
N ASP A 130 7.68 2.26 10.74
CA ASP A 130 9.09 1.88 10.85
C ASP A 130 9.29 0.57 11.60
N CYS A 131 10.35 -0.13 11.22
CA CYS A 131 10.80 -1.35 11.86
C CYS A 131 11.63 -1.00 13.10
N LYS A 132 11.25 -1.53 14.27
CA LYS A 132 12.04 -1.39 15.51
C LYS A 132 13.18 -2.39 15.62
N SER A 133 13.06 -3.51 14.90
CA SER A 133 14.02 -4.61 14.86
C SER A 133 13.94 -5.28 13.49
N LEU A 134 14.92 -6.15 13.19
CA LEU A 134 14.82 -7.05 12.05
C LEU A 134 13.60 -7.98 12.21
N CYS A 135 12.98 -8.30 11.09
CA CYS A 135 11.78 -9.14 11.05
C CYS A 135 12.09 -10.61 11.35
N ASP A 136 13.23 -11.09 10.85
CA ASP A 136 13.81 -12.41 11.05
C ASP A 136 15.32 -12.35 10.69
N GLU A 137 15.99 -13.50 10.75
CA GLU A 137 17.42 -13.65 10.44
C GLU A 137 17.75 -13.56 8.94
N ASP A 138 16.77 -13.83 8.08
CA ASP A 138 16.91 -13.80 6.62
C ASP A 138 16.59 -12.42 6.02
N ALA A 139 16.13 -11.47 6.84
CA ALA A 139 15.80 -10.12 6.43
C ALA A 139 17.00 -9.39 5.80
N PHE A 140 16.86 -9.02 4.53
CA PHE A 140 17.93 -8.40 3.74
C PHE A 140 17.70 -6.91 3.45
N CYS A 141 16.69 -6.27 4.05
CA CYS A 141 16.31 -4.87 3.76
C CYS A 141 17.50 -3.90 3.85
N TYR A 142 18.35 -4.08 4.87
CA TYR A 142 19.55 -3.27 5.07
C TYR A 142 20.63 -3.49 4.01
N LYS A 143 20.69 -4.67 3.39
CA LYS A 143 21.66 -5.02 2.34
C LYS A 143 21.31 -4.37 1.00
N VAL A 144 20.05 -4.01 0.81
CA VAL A 144 19.52 -3.42 -0.43
C VAL A 144 19.04 -1.98 -0.23
N ASN A 145 19.41 -1.33 0.88
CA ASN A 145 19.05 0.05 1.21
C ASN A 145 17.54 0.34 1.21
N SER A 146 16.73 -0.61 1.70
CA SER A 146 15.26 -0.48 1.75
C SER A 146 14.70 -0.36 3.18
N GLN A 147 15.56 -0.18 4.18
CA GLN A 147 15.18 -0.06 5.58
C GLN A 147 14.64 1.33 5.96
N ASN A 148 14.97 2.35 5.18
CA ASN A 148 14.47 3.72 5.32
C ASN A 148 13.88 4.12 3.98
N PRO A 149 12.68 4.69 3.93
CA PRO A 149 12.17 5.18 2.67
C PRO A 149 12.80 6.56 2.40
N GLU A 150 13.59 6.67 1.34
CA GLU A 150 14.34 7.90 1.03
C GLU A 150 13.53 8.89 0.17
N SER A 151 12.50 8.41 -0.53
CA SER A 151 11.67 9.17 -1.49
C SER A 151 10.44 8.34 -1.90
N GLY A 152 9.48 8.93 -2.62
CA GLY A 152 8.37 8.20 -3.26
C GLY A 152 7.08 8.10 -2.44
N PHE A 153 6.76 9.12 -1.65
CA PHE A 153 5.52 9.24 -0.89
C PHE A 153 4.58 10.26 -1.51
#